data_AF-A0A2N5ZSM5-F1
#
_entry.id   AF-A0A2N5ZSM5-F1
#
_cell.length_a   1.000
_cell.length_b   1.000
_cell.length_c   1.000
_cell.angle_alpha   90.00
_cell.angle_beta   90.00
_cell.angle_gamma   90.00
#
_symmetry.space_group_name_H-M   'P 1'
#
loop_
_entity.id
_entity.type
_entity.pdbx_description
1 polymer ?
#
loop_
_entity_poly.entity_id
_entity_poly.type
_entity_poly.pdbx_seq_one_letter_code
_entity_poly.pdbx_strand_id
1 'polypeptide(L)'
;MKNKKVKFSVYYSEYKNKIYTYLWYRVGFNESTAEDLTSEVFIKALKNFHTFDQYKSFQSWIYMIAKNHLINHYSKSGREVELDQANDKMVDERDAFDNKQKVIEIIGKINNLKKYHKDVLLMRFVDELDNNEIAEILNKDEGAVRTQISRALTELRKEI
;
A
#
# COMPACT_ATOMS: atom_id res chain seq x y z
N MET A 1 -19.52 22.23 -10.35
CA MET A 1 -19.46 20.75 -10.21
C MET A 1 -18.70 20.05 -11.34
N LYS A 2 -18.87 20.39 -12.64
CA LYS A 2 -18.16 19.74 -13.76
C LYS A 2 -16.62 19.74 -13.62
N ASN A 3 -16.00 20.88 -13.28
CA ASN A 3 -14.53 20.97 -13.14
C ASN A 3 -13.95 20.11 -12.01
N LYS A 4 -14.69 19.92 -10.89
CA LYS A 4 -14.24 19.05 -9.80
C LYS A 4 -14.28 17.57 -10.20
N LYS A 5 -15.31 17.15 -10.95
CA LYS A 5 -15.40 15.77 -11.48
C LYS A 5 -14.28 15.47 -12.49
N VAL A 6 -13.99 16.41 -13.38
CA VAL A 6 -12.88 16.29 -14.35
C VAL A 6 -11.52 16.25 -13.65
N LYS A 7 -11.31 17.07 -12.61
CA LYS A 7 -10.08 17.02 -11.80
C LYS A 7 -9.93 15.69 -11.07
N PHE A 8 -11.00 15.16 -10.49
CA PHE A 8 -10.96 13.86 -9.81
C PHE A 8 -10.71 12.70 -10.76
N SER A 9 -11.26 12.70 -11.98
CA SER A 9 -11.04 11.60 -12.94
C SER A 9 -9.58 11.47 -13.34
N VAL A 10 -8.81 12.56 -13.39
CA VAL A 10 -7.36 12.51 -13.64
C VAL A 10 -6.66 11.75 -12.51
N TYR A 11 -6.94 12.12 -11.26
CA TYR A 11 -6.41 11.41 -10.10
C TYR A 11 -6.87 9.95 -10.03
N TYR A 12 -8.12 9.65 -10.38
CA TYR A 12 -8.60 8.27 -10.43
C TYR A 12 -7.76 7.44 -11.41
N SER A 13 -7.58 7.92 -12.64
CA SER A 13 -6.80 7.23 -13.66
C SER A 13 -5.33 7.03 -13.25
N GLU A 14 -4.73 8.02 -12.59
CA GLU A 14 -3.33 7.97 -12.15
C GLU A 14 -3.12 7.01 -10.97
N TYR A 15 -4.03 7.01 -9.99
CA TYR A 15 -3.81 6.32 -8.71
C TYR A 15 -4.55 4.98 -8.57
N LYS A 16 -5.51 4.65 -9.45
CA LYS A 16 -6.30 3.41 -9.33
C LYS A 16 -5.42 2.17 -9.20
N ASN A 17 -4.48 2.00 -10.13
CA ASN A 17 -3.61 0.83 -10.14
C ASN A 17 -2.64 0.83 -8.95
N LYS A 18 -2.12 2.00 -8.56
CA LYS A 18 -1.26 2.15 -7.38
C LYS A 18 -1.98 1.70 -6.11
N ILE A 19 -3.20 2.19 -5.89
CA ILE A 19 -4.01 1.83 -4.71
C ILE A 19 -4.45 0.37 -4.74
N TYR A 20 -4.80 -0.17 -5.91
CA TYR A 20 -5.08 -1.59 -6.07
C TYR A 20 -3.89 -2.44 -5.64
N THR A 21 -2.71 -2.17 -6.21
CA THR A 21 -1.46 -2.87 -5.87
C THR A 21 -1.14 -2.75 -4.38
N TYR A 22 -1.25 -1.55 -3.81
CA TYR A 22 -1.05 -1.30 -2.37
C TYR A 22 -1.94 -2.19 -1.50
N LEU A 23 -3.23 -2.31 -1.84
CA LEU A 23 -4.20 -3.12 -1.09
C LEU A 23 -4.00 -4.61 -1.33
N TRP A 24 -3.75 -5.02 -2.57
CA TRP A 24 -3.62 -6.42 -2.99
C TRP A 24 -2.53 -7.17 -2.21
N TYR A 25 -1.32 -6.61 -2.11
CA TYR A 25 -0.24 -7.21 -1.31
C TYR A 25 -0.56 -7.28 0.19
N ARG A 26 -1.45 -6.41 0.67
CA ARG A 26 -1.80 -6.29 2.10
C ARG A 26 -2.99 -7.14 2.50
N VAL A 27 -3.84 -7.52 1.56
CA VAL A 27 -4.95 -8.48 1.77
C VAL A 27 -4.56 -9.93 1.42
N GLY A 28 -3.25 -10.19 1.30
CA GLY A 28 -2.74 -11.52 0.99
C GLY A 28 -3.13 -11.98 -0.42
N PHE A 29 -3.02 -11.07 -1.39
CA PHE A 29 -3.24 -11.34 -2.82
C PHE A 29 -4.67 -11.75 -3.19
N ASN A 30 -5.64 -11.51 -2.30
CA ASN A 30 -7.05 -11.72 -2.62
C ASN A 30 -7.54 -10.62 -3.58
N GLU A 31 -7.69 -10.97 -4.87
CA GLU A 31 -8.13 -10.05 -5.92
C GLU A 31 -9.48 -9.42 -5.60
N SER A 32 -10.50 -10.23 -5.29
CA SER A 32 -11.84 -9.74 -4.98
C SER A 32 -11.84 -8.74 -3.81
N THR A 33 -11.15 -9.06 -2.72
CA THR A 33 -11.03 -8.13 -1.59
C THR A 33 -10.30 -6.85 -2.00
N ALA A 34 -9.23 -6.95 -2.80
CA ALA A 34 -8.46 -5.79 -3.22
C ALA A 34 -9.26 -4.87 -4.16
N GLU A 35 -10.03 -5.42 -5.10
CA GLU A 35 -10.92 -4.67 -5.98
C GLU A 35 -12.02 -3.95 -5.21
N ASP A 36 -12.65 -4.63 -4.25
CA ASP A 36 -13.69 -4.07 -3.40
C ASP A 36 -13.14 -2.90 -2.57
N LEU A 37 -12.03 -3.12 -1.85
CA LEU A 37 -11.41 -2.08 -1.03
C LEU A 37 -10.96 -0.89 -1.89
N THR A 38 -10.42 -1.12 -3.10
CA THR A 38 -10.02 -0.06 -4.02
C THR A 38 -11.22 0.79 -4.40
N SER A 39 -12.32 0.15 -4.78
CA SER A 39 -13.57 0.83 -5.13
C SER A 39 -14.08 1.67 -3.98
N GLU A 40 -14.11 1.12 -2.77
CA GLU A 40 -14.54 1.83 -1.56
C GLU A 40 -13.63 3.02 -1.22
N VAL A 41 -12.31 2.89 -1.40
CA VAL A 41 -11.35 3.98 -1.23
C VAL A 41 -11.66 5.14 -2.18
N PHE A 42 -11.86 4.87 -3.48
CA PHE A 42 -12.16 5.93 -4.43
C PHE A 42 -13.55 6.54 -4.26
N ILE A 43 -14.54 5.75 -3.83
CA ILE A 43 -15.86 6.29 -3.45
C ILE A 43 -15.72 7.26 -2.26
N LYS A 44 -14.95 6.88 -1.23
CA LYS A 44 -14.65 7.76 -0.09
C LYS A 44 -13.86 8.99 -0.49
N ALA A 45 -12.85 8.82 -1.34
CA ALA A 45 -12.04 9.93 -1.84
C ALA A 45 -12.90 10.90 -2.64
N LEU A 46 -13.78 10.43 -3.53
CA LEU A 46 -14.67 11.29 -4.31
C LEU A 46 -15.62 12.08 -3.41
N LYS A 47 -16.21 11.44 -2.40
CA LYS A 47 -17.09 12.10 -1.41
C LYS A 47 -16.34 13.20 -0.64
N ASN A 48 -15.10 12.95 -0.24
CA ASN A 48 -14.28 13.87 0.53
C ASN A 48 -13.37 14.76 -0.32
N PHE A 49 -13.43 14.69 -1.65
CA PHE A 49 -12.49 15.43 -2.52
C PHE A 49 -12.57 16.94 -2.34
N HIS A 50 -13.69 17.45 -1.82
CA HIS A 50 -13.85 18.85 -1.48
C HIS A 50 -12.98 19.32 -0.29
N THR A 51 -12.50 18.40 0.56
CA THR A 51 -11.62 18.68 1.70
C THR A 51 -10.15 18.48 1.36
N PHE A 52 -9.83 17.98 0.17
CA PHE A 52 -8.44 17.79 -0.26
C PHE A 52 -7.77 19.15 -0.44
N ASP A 53 -6.70 19.36 0.32
CA ASP A 53 -5.83 20.52 0.18
C ASP A 53 -4.95 20.34 -1.06
N GLN A 54 -5.17 21.17 -2.08
CA GLN A 54 -4.44 21.10 -3.34
C GLN A 54 -2.94 21.43 -3.22
N TYR A 55 -2.50 21.97 -2.09
CA TYR A 55 -1.09 22.22 -1.81
C TYR A 55 -0.38 21.00 -1.19
N LYS A 56 -1.13 19.95 -0.85
CA LYS A 56 -0.60 18.69 -0.33
C LYS A 56 -0.51 17.61 -1.41
N SER A 57 0.31 16.59 -1.16
CA SER A 57 0.41 15.43 -2.04
C SER A 57 -0.93 14.70 -2.09
N PHE A 58 -1.51 14.57 -3.29
CA PHE A 58 -2.68 13.72 -3.50
C PHE A 58 -2.32 12.27 -3.19
N GLN A 59 -1.09 11.86 -3.51
CA GLN A 59 -0.54 10.53 -3.24
C GLN A 59 -0.61 10.23 -1.74
N SER A 60 -0.02 11.04 -0.85
CA SER A 60 -0.17 10.86 0.61
C SER A 60 -1.64 10.76 1.03
N TRP A 61 -2.48 11.67 0.55
CA TRP A 61 -3.89 11.75 0.95
C TRP A 61 -4.70 10.50 0.59
N ILE A 62 -4.55 9.99 -0.65
CA ILE A 62 -5.28 8.79 -1.08
C ILE A 62 -4.78 7.52 -0.39
N TYR A 63 -3.47 7.43 -0.13
CA TYR A 63 -2.90 6.30 0.63
C TYR A 63 -3.32 6.32 2.10
N MET A 64 -3.49 7.49 2.72
CA MET A 64 -4.08 7.60 4.06
C MET A 64 -5.52 7.06 4.10
N ILE A 65 -6.33 7.39 3.09
CA ILE A 65 -7.69 6.83 2.96
C ILE A 65 -7.61 5.30 2.82
N ALA A 66 -6.73 4.79 1.96
CA ALA A 66 -6.53 3.35 1.76
C ALA A 66 -6.10 2.62 3.03
N LYS A 67 -5.10 3.12 3.74
CA LYS A 67 -4.64 2.58 5.03
C LYS A 67 -5.77 2.53 6.04
N ASN A 68 -6.49 3.63 6.24
CA ASN A 68 -7.59 3.70 7.20
C ASN A 68 -8.70 2.72 6.84
N HIS A 69 -8.97 2.56 5.55
CA HIS A 69 -9.98 1.62 5.06
C HIS A 69 -9.56 0.17 5.27
N LEU A 70 -8.28 -0.16 5.02
CA LEU A 70 -7.69 -1.47 5.30
C LEU A 70 -7.75 -1.82 6.80
N ILE A 71 -7.39 -0.90 7.68
CA ILE A 71 -7.48 -1.10 9.15
C ILE A 71 -8.93 -1.43 9.55
N ASN A 72 -9.90 -0.70 9.01
CA ASN A 72 -11.31 -0.95 9.27
C ASN A 72 -11.78 -2.32 8.76
N HIS A 73 -11.31 -2.75 7.58
CA HIS A 73 -11.61 -4.07 7.03
C HIS A 73 -11.18 -5.18 7.99
N TYR A 74 -9.94 -5.12 8.49
CA TYR A 74 -9.45 -6.10 9.46
C TYR A 74 -10.19 -6.05 10.79
N SER A 75 -10.44 -4.85 11.33
CA SER A 75 -11.13 -4.66 12.61
C SER A 75 -12.56 -5.24 12.61
N LYS A 76 -13.28 -5.15 11.47
CA LYS A 76 -14.64 -5.69 11.32
C LYS A 76 -14.70 -7.20 11.15
N SER A 77 -13.60 -7.83 10.74
CA SER A 77 -13.55 -9.28 10.48
C SER A 77 -13.44 -10.14 11.75
N GLY A 78 -13.49 -9.54 12.95
CA GLY A 78 -13.27 -10.25 14.21
C GLY A 78 -11.82 -10.69 14.44
N ARG A 79 -10.91 -10.39 13.50
CA ARG A 79 -9.48 -10.38 13.74
C ARG A 79 -9.19 -9.16 14.60
N GLU A 80 -9.04 -9.40 15.91
CA GLU A 80 -8.44 -8.42 16.81
C GLU A 80 -7.14 -7.96 16.15
N VAL A 81 -7.03 -6.67 15.87
CA VAL A 81 -5.83 -6.09 15.28
C VAL A 81 -4.80 -5.98 16.42
N GLU A 82 -4.23 -7.11 16.82
CA GLU A 82 -2.78 -7.14 16.97
C GLU A 82 -2.25 -7.28 15.54
N LEU A 83 -1.54 -6.26 15.06
CA LEU A 83 -0.98 -6.19 13.71
C LEU A 83 0.02 -7.33 13.37
N ASP A 84 0.12 -8.34 14.23
CA ASP A 84 1.11 -9.41 14.29
C ASP A 84 0.64 -10.75 13.68
N GLN A 85 -0.65 -10.94 13.39
CA GLN A 85 -1.14 -12.24 12.91
C GLN A 85 -1.95 -12.17 11.61
N ALA A 86 -1.24 -12.29 10.48
CA ALA A 86 -1.78 -12.87 9.26
C ALA A 86 -0.60 -13.41 8.42
N ASN A 87 -0.23 -14.67 8.64
CA ASN A 87 0.73 -15.39 7.84
C ASN A 87 0.04 -16.33 6.84
N ASP A 88 0.79 -16.65 5.79
CA ASP A 88 0.60 -17.70 4.79
C ASP A 88 -0.67 -17.69 3.93
N LYS A 89 -0.59 -16.96 2.83
CA LYS A 89 -1.02 -17.51 1.53
C LYS A 89 0.08 -17.27 0.51
N MET A 90 0.83 -18.33 0.20
CA MET A 90 1.66 -18.40 -0.99
C MET A 90 0.75 -18.25 -2.21
N VAL A 91 1.09 -17.34 -3.12
CA VAL A 91 0.47 -17.28 -4.44
C VAL A 91 1.47 -17.76 -5.46
N ASP A 92 1.12 -18.90 -6.07
CA ASP A 92 1.65 -19.39 -7.34
C ASP A 92 0.87 -18.67 -8.44
N GLU A 93 1.54 -17.84 -9.25
CA GLU A 93 0.97 -17.37 -10.52
C GLU A 93 2.05 -16.93 -11.52
N ARG A 94 1.91 -17.48 -12.73
CA ARG A 94 2.95 -17.63 -13.78
C ARG A 94 3.04 -16.45 -14.74
N ASP A 95 4.16 -16.42 -15.46
CA ASP A 95 4.46 -15.79 -16.77
C ASP A 95 4.98 -14.33 -16.85
N ALA A 96 6.33 -14.24 -16.89
CA ALA A 96 7.20 -13.47 -17.81
C ALA A 96 8.69 -13.80 -17.47
N PHE A 97 9.30 -14.71 -18.25
CA PHE A 97 10.13 -15.81 -17.73
C PHE A 97 11.44 -15.48 -16.97
N ASP A 98 12.10 -14.33 -17.14
CA ASP A 98 13.38 -14.06 -16.44
C ASP A 98 13.33 -12.91 -15.41
N ASN A 99 12.63 -11.82 -15.70
CA ASN A 99 12.49 -10.71 -14.75
C ASN A 99 11.40 -10.98 -13.71
N LYS A 100 10.33 -11.69 -14.09
CA LYS A 100 9.24 -12.02 -13.15
C LYS A 100 9.69 -13.04 -12.12
N GLN A 101 10.56 -13.99 -12.48
CA GLN A 101 11.12 -14.96 -11.54
C GLN A 101 11.87 -14.25 -10.39
N LYS A 102 12.72 -13.27 -10.73
CA LYS A 102 13.45 -12.44 -9.76
C LYS A 102 12.51 -11.57 -8.93
N VAL A 103 11.48 -11.00 -9.55
CA VAL A 103 10.47 -10.19 -8.85
C VAL A 103 9.66 -11.05 -7.87
N ILE A 104 9.21 -12.24 -8.29
CA ILE A 104 8.51 -13.21 -7.45
C ILE A 104 9.41 -13.67 -6.30
N GLU A 105 10.68 -13.96 -6.58
CA GLU A 105 11.65 -14.36 -5.55
C GLU A 105 11.88 -13.25 -4.53
N ILE A 106 12.06 -12.00 -4.98
CA ILE A 106 12.23 -10.83 -4.10
C ILE A 106 10.95 -10.58 -3.29
N ILE A 107 9.76 -10.69 -3.90
CA ILE A 107 8.48 -10.55 -3.19
C ILE A 107 8.32 -11.67 -2.15
N GLY A 108 8.71 -12.91 -2.48
CA GLY A 108 8.74 -14.04 -1.56
C GLY A 108 9.66 -13.77 -0.36
N LYS A 109 10.87 -13.27 -0.60
CA LYS A 109 11.82 -12.89 0.47
C LYS A 109 11.29 -11.72 1.31
N ILE A 110 10.64 -10.74 0.68
CA ILE A 110 9.98 -9.63 1.37
C ILE A 110 8.83 -10.13 2.27
N ASN A 111 8.13 -11.20 1.89
CA ASN A 111 7.07 -11.79 2.71
C ASN A 111 7.60 -12.42 4.02
N ASN A 112 8.86 -12.83 4.07
CA ASN A 112 9.49 -13.36 5.28
C ASN A 112 9.91 -12.27 6.27
N LEU A 113 9.99 -11.03 5.82
CA LEU A 113 10.35 -9.91 6.69
C LEU A 113 9.24 -9.61 7.68
N LYS A 114 9.61 -9.01 8.81
CA LYS A 114 8.63 -8.42 9.73
C LYS A 114 7.69 -7.49 8.96
N LYS A 115 6.38 -7.57 9.25
CA LYS A 115 5.35 -6.83 8.51
C LYS A 115 5.67 -5.35 8.33
N TYR A 116 6.16 -4.68 9.37
CA TYR A 116 6.54 -3.28 9.29
C TYR A 116 7.70 -3.01 8.31
N HIS A 117 8.69 -3.91 8.25
CA HIS A 117 9.79 -3.84 7.28
C HIS A 117 9.28 -4.06 5.85
N LYS A 118 8.43 -5.09 5.64
CA LYS A 118 7.75 -5.32 4.36
C LYS A 118 6.96 -4.09 3.92
N ASP A 119 6.17 -3.51 4.82
CA ASP A 119 5.31 -2.36 4.52
C ASP A 119 6.11 -1.15 4.05
N VAL A 120 7.19 -0.78 4.73
CA VAL A 120 8.01 0.38 4.34
C VAL A 120 8.77 0.12 3.03
N LEU A 121 9.17 -1.12 2.75
CA LEU A 121 9.82 -1.46 1.48
C LEU A 121 8.84 -1.41 0.31
N LEU A 122 7.65 -2.00 0.45
CA LEU A 122 6.61 -1.94 -0.58
C LEU A 122 6.19 -0.49 -0.84
N MET A 123 5.96 0.29 0.23
CA MET A 123 5.65 1.71 0.10
C MET A 123 6.75 2.48 -0.64
N ARG A 124 8.02 2.21 -0.32
CA ARG A 124 9.14 2.93 -0.93
C ARG A 124 9.40 2.56 -2.39
N PHE A 125 9.33 1.27 -2.71
CA PHE A 125 9.86 0.75 -3.97
C PHE A 125 8.80 0.25 -4.95
N VAL A 126 7.60 -0.12 -4.46
CA VAL A 126 6.48 -0.55 -5.32
C VAL A 126 5.49 0.59 -5.49
N ASP A 127 5.15 1.26 -4.40
CA ASP A 127 4.20 2.37 -4.40
C ASP A 127 4.86 3.72 -4.77
N GLU A 128 6.21 3.72 -4.89
CA GLU A 128 7.06 4.87 -5.25
C GLU A 128 6.90 6.09 -4.33
N LEU A 129 6.59 5.84 -3.05
CA LEU A 129 6.43 6.89 -2.04
C LEU A 129 7.77 7.40 -1.54
N ASP A 130 7.87 8.69 -1.27
CA ASP A 130 9.03 9.23 -0.57
C ASP A 130 8.97 9.02 0.96
N ASN A 131 10.10 9.20 1.63
CA ASN A 131 10.18 8.95 3.07
C ASN A 131 9.22 9.85 3.88
N ASN A 132 8.94 11.06 3.38
CA ASN A 132 8.03 12.00 4.01
C ASN A 132 6.57 11.55 3.79
N GLU A 133 6.20 11.18 2.57
CA GLU A 133 4.88 10.62 2.28
C GLU A 133 4.60 9.35 3.12
N ILE A 134 5.59 8.46 3.24
CA ILE A 134 5.49 7.26 4.09
C ILE A 134 5.34 7.66 5.56
N ALA A 135 6.08 8.65 6.03
CA ALA A 135 5.98 9.18 7.39
C ALA A 135 4.58 9.74 7.69
N GLU A 136 4.01 10.52 6.76
CA GLU A 136 2.64 11.03 6.85
C GLU A 136 1.62 9.88 6.90
N ILE A 137 1.71 8.92 5.97
CA ILE A 137 0.79 7.77 5.90
C ILE A 137 0.88 6.94 7.19
N LEU A 138 2.08 6.70 7.70
CA LEU A 138 2.33 5.88 8.89
C LEU A 138 2.13 6.64 10.21
N ASN A 139 1.97 7.96 10.17
CA ASN A 139 1.99 8.83 11.34
C ASN A 139 3.26 8.62 12.19
N LYS A 140 4.42 8.78 11.55
CA LYS A 140 5.77 8.60 12.12
C LYS A 140 6.68 9.75 11.68
N ASP A 141 7.83 9.89 12.32
CA ASP A 141 8.87 10.83 11.88
C ASP A 141 9.59 10.30 10.63
N GLU A 142 9.96 11.20 9.71
CA GLU A 142 10.72 10.86 8.49
C GLU A 142 12.05 10.15 8.83
N GLY A 143 12.73 10.60 9.90
CA GLY A 143 13.95 9.96 10.38
C GLY A 143 13.73 8.52 10.82
N ALA A 144 12.61 8.25 11.50
CA ALA A 144 12.23 6.89 11.90
C ALA A 144 11.96 6.01 10.66
N VAL A 145 11.22 6.53 9.67
CA VAL A 145 10.98 5.81 8.41
C VAL A 145 12.30 5.48 7.70
N ARG A 146 13.24 6.42 7.60
CA ARG A 146 14.55 6.21 6.97
C ARG A 146 15.35 5.11 7.67
N THR A 147 15.41 5.13 9.01
CA THR A 147 16.07 4.08 9.79
C THR A 147 15.42 2.72 9.53
N GLN A 148 14.10 2.69 9.42
CA GLN A 148 13.34 1.45 9.27
C GLN A 148 13.50 0.86 7.86
N ILE A 149 13.49 1.69 6.82
CA ILE A 149 13.84 1.26 5.46
C ILE A 149 15.27 0.69 5.42
N SER A 150 16.23 1.35 6.07
CA SER A 150 17.62 0.87 6.14
C SER A 150 17.74 -0.50 6.83
N ARG A 151 17.04 -0.68 7.96
CA ARG A 151 16.97 -1.96 8.67
C ARG A 151 16.30 -3.04 7.82
N ALA A 152 15.18 -2.72 7.18
CA ALA A 152 14.47 -3.62 6.30
C ALA A 152 15.32 -4.08 5.11
N LEU A 153 16.08 -3.18 4.48
CA LEU A 153 17.04 -3.53 3.42
C LEU A 153 18.18 -4.42 3.92
N THR A 154 18.65 -4.19 5.14
CA THR A 154 19.69 -5.02 5.77
C THR A 154 19.17 -6.43 6.05
N GLU A 155 17.93 -6.55 6.50
CA GLU A 155 17.26 -7.83 6.73
C GLU A 155 17.02 -8.57 5.40
N LEU A 156 16.47 -7.88 4.38
CA LEU A 156 16.25 -8.45 3.06
C LEU A 156 17.55 -8.96 2.43
N ARG A 157 18.68 -8.26 2.63
CA ARG A 157 19.99 -8.72 2.13
C ARG A 157 20.43 -10.05 2.73
N LYS A 158 19.98 -10.43 3.93
CA LYS A 158 20.29 -11.73 4.54
C LYS A 158 19.49 -12.87 3.93
N GLU A 159 18.35 -12.55 3.31
CA GLU A 159 17.47 -13.50 2.63
C GLU A 159 17.84 -13.68 1.16
N ILE A 160 18.67 -12.79 0.59
CA ILE A 160 19.17 -12.85 -0.80
C ILE A 160 20.40 -13.73 -0.89
#